data_AF-A0A178WED2-F1
#
_entry.id   AF-A0A178WED2-F1
#
_cell.length_a   1.000
_cell.length_b   1.000
_cell.length_c   1.000
_cell.angle_alpha   90.00
_cell.angle_beta   90.00
_cell.angle_gamma   90.00
#
_symmetry.space_group_name_H-M   'P 1'
#
loop_
_entity.id
_entity.type
_entity.pdbx_description
1 polymer ?
#
loop_
_entity_poly.entity_id
_entity_poly.type
_entity_poly.pdbx_seq_one_letter_code
_entity_poly.pdbx_strand_id
1 'polypeptide(L)'
;MEKQYEKKIQWTIKNFSSLESDKVYSDNFVVGDSRWRLGAYPKGNAENVNNNSNWGFPSMLPLTKLLNIKDGFLVNGEVKIVVEVGVLEVVGKSDVLVETPLVNETIDLNGFQVLPSQVESVNNLFENHPDIASKFCLENPLLRTTYLNSLLCLTEILSQSPEKLSSVDLGNAYCTLSSLTKAGFKLDWLEKKLKEVGDTRVQQLEQDLKDLKEKFMLDPDYEDNLSRF
;
A
#
# COMPACT_ATOMS: atom_id res chain seq x y z
N MET A 1 -8.95 -18.98 -19.78
CA MET A 1 -9.35 -19.34 -18.41
C MET A 1 -8.25 -18.80 -17.51
N GLU A 2 -8.57 -17.84 -16.66
CA GLU A 2 -7.67 -17.38 -15.60
C GLU A 2 -7.43 -18.54 -14.65
N LYS A 3 -6.17 -18.83 -14.32
CA LYS A 3 -5.84 -19.85 -13.32
C LYS A 3 -5.81 -19.17 -11.96
N GLN A 4 -6.42 -19.81 -10.98
CA GLN A 4 -6.43 -19.35 -9.59
C GLN A 4 -5.70 -20.38 -8.74
N TYR A 5 -4.73 -19.91 -7.97
CA TYR A 5 -4.00 -20.72 -7.00
C TYR A 5 -4.43 -20.33 -5.60
N GLU A 6 -4.89 -21.29 -4.83
CA GLU A 6 -5.19 -21.11 -3.42
C GLU A 6 -4.32 -22.05 -2.60
N LYS A 7 -3.71 -21.53 -1.54
CA LYS A 7 -2.92 -22.33 -0.63
C LYS A 7 -3.11 -21.89 0.80
N LYS A 8 -3.47 -22.86 1.64
CA LYS A 8 -3.50 -22.72 3.09
C LYS A 8 -2.15 -23.09 3.69
N ILE A 9 -1.57 -22.16 4.42
CA ILE A 9 -0.29 -22.30 5.11
C ILE A 9 -0.53 -22.26 6.61
N GLN A 10 0.19 -23.10 7.34
CA GLN A 10 0.22 -23.09 8.80
C GLN A 10 1.65 -22.85 9.26
N TRP A 11 1.84 -21.86 10.11
CA TRP A 11 3.13 -21.52 10.69
C TRP A 11 3.01 -21.48 12.22
N THR A 12 3.91 -22.20 12.90
CA THR A 12 3.93 -22.26 14.36
C THR A 12 5.15 -21.55 14.88
N ILE A 13 4.93 -20.55 15.74
CA ILE A 13 5.99 -19.85 16.46
C ILE A 13 6.10 -20.49 17.83
N LYS A 14 7.26 -21.09 18.11
CA LYS A 14 7.55 -21.75 19.39
C LYS A 14 8.13 -20.76 20.39
N ASN A 15 7.96 -21.07 21.66
CA ASN A 15 8.54 -20.30 22.77
C ASN A 15 8.18 -18.80 22.67
N PHE A 16 6.94 -18.50 22.29
CA PHE A 16 6.50 -17.16 21.89
C PHE A 16 6.78 -16.09 22.96
N SER A 17 6.48 -16.40 24.21
CA SER A 17 6.67 -15.48 25.34
C SER A 17 8.14 -15.20 25.68
N SER A 18 9.05 -16.08 25.29
CA SER A 18 10.49 -15.97 25.56
C SER A 18 11.30 -15.60 24.31
N LEU A 19 10.64 -15.25 23.20
CA LEU A 19 11.35 -14.79 22.01
C LEU A 19 12.04 -13.46 22.29
N GLU A 20 13.35 -13.42 22.10
CA GLU A 20 14.12 -12.19 22.24
C GLU A 20 14.08 -11.34 20.96
N SER A 21 13.93 -11.98 19.81
CA SER A 21 13.91 -11.33 18.49
C SER A 21 12.68 -10.44 18.29
N ASP A 22 12.90 -9.24 17.76
CA ASP A 22 11.84 -8.29 17.41
C ASP A 22 11.00 -8.74 16.20
N LYS A 23 11.59 -9.57 15.34
CA LYS A 23 10.93 -10.12 14.15
C LYS A 23 11.30 -11.57 13.93
N VAL A 24 10.32 -12.35 13.50
CA VAL A 24 10.48 -13.76 13.10
C VAL A 24 9.84 -14.02 11.73
N TYR A 25 10.32 -15.02 11.02
CA TYR A 25 9.83 -15.40 9.69
C TYR A 25 9.52 -16.88 9.60
N SER A 26 8.54 -17.24 8.78
CA SER A 26 8.31 -18.63 8.40
C SER A 26 9.35 -19.11 7.39
N ASP A 27 9.34 -20.42 7.12
CA ASP A 27 9.95 -20.97 5.92
C ASP A 27 9.30 -20.35 4.66
N ASN A 28 10.05 -20.35 3.56
CA ASN A 28 9.53 -19.92 2.28
C ASN A 28 8.53 -20.95 1.74
N PHE A 29 7.46 -20.47 1.09
CA PHE A 29 6.49 -21.31 0.39
C PHE A 29 6.13 -20.69 -0.96
N VAL A 30 5.64 -21.51 -1.88
CA VAL A 30 5.27 -21.11 -3.25
C VAL A 30 3.75 -21.20 -3.43
N VAL A 31 3.18 -20.17 -4.07
CA VAL A 31 1.77 -20.07 -4.52
C VAL A 31 1.75 -19.40 -5.90
N GLY A 32 1.20 -20.08 -6.91
CA GLY A 32 1.45 -19.73 -8.30
C GLY A 32 2.96 -19.80 -8.61
N ASP A 33 3.47 -18.77 -9.29
CA ASP A 33 4.91 -18.64 -9.63
C ASP A 33 5.70 -17.79 -8.62
N SER A 34 5.04 -17.35 -7.55
CA SER A 34 5.61 -16.43 -6.56
C SER A 34 6.07 -17.15 -5.30
N ARG A 35 7.25 -16.74 -4.77
CA ARG A 35 7.80 -17.21 -3.51
C ARG A 35 7.44 -16.25 -2.38
N TRP A 36 6.81 -16.77 -1.34
CA TRP A 36 6.27 -16.03 -0.22
C TRP A 36 6.90 -16.49 1.10
N ARG A 37 6.84 -15.63 2.12
CA ARG A 37 7.12 -15.99 3.51
C ARG A 37 6.25 -15.14 4.44
N LEU A 38 5.88 -15.69 5.60
CA LEU A 38 5.18 -14.94 6.65
C LEU A 38 6.21 -14.25 7.55
N GLY A 39 5.89 -13.05 8.03
CA GLY A 39 6.66 -12.33 9.04
C GLY A 39 5.78 -11.92 10.21
N ALA A 40 6.29 -12.04 11.42
CA ALA A 40 5.59 -11.61 12.64
C ALA A 40 6.53 -10.80 13.54
N TYR A 41 5.93 -9.92 14.34
CA TYR A 41 6.60 -9.09 15.34
C TYR A 41 6.05 -9.45 16.72
N PRO A 42 6.63 -10.44 17.42
CA PRO A 42 6.05 -11.01 18.63
C PRO A 42 5.86 -10.01 19.78
N LYS A 43 6.71 -8.98 19.83
CA LYS A 43 6.67 -7.92 20.85
C LYS A 43 5.91 -6.66 20.41
N GLY A 44 5.25 -6.73 19.26
CA GLY A 44 4.68 -5.57 18.58
C GLY A 44 5.70 -4.88 17.68
N ASN A 45 5.19 -4.10 16.73
CA ASN A 45 6.01 -3.32 15.82
C ASN A 45 6.00 -1.86 16.27
N ALA A 46 7.12 -1.38 16.84
CA ALA A 46 7.27 0.02 17.26
C ALA A 46 7.52 0.97 16.07
N GLU A 47 7.86 0.42 14.91
CA GLU A 47 8.23 1.19 13.74
C GLU A 47 7.09 1.17 12.72
N ASN A 48 6.57 2.36 12.38
CA ASN A 48 5.76 2.59 11.19
C ASN A 48 6.64 2.41 9.93
N VAL A 49 7.15 1.20 9.69
CA VAL A 49 8.01 0.92 8.53
C VAL A 49 7.10 0.73 7.32
N ASN A 50 6.91 1.82 6.59
CA ASN A 50 6.34 1.83 5.24
C ASN A 50 7.33 1.22 4.23
N ASN A 51 7.71 -0.05 4.42
CA ASN A 51 8.46 -0.80 3.42
C ASN A 51 7.46 -1.46 2.46
N ASN A 52 7.36 -0.91 1.25
CA ASN A 52 6.46 -1.28 0.13
C ASN A 52 6.52 -2.75 -0.35
N SER A 53 7.19 -3.66 0.35
CA SER A 53 7.28 -5.09 -0.01
C SER A 53 6.59 -6.04 0.99
N ASN A 54 6.06 -5.54 2.11
CA ASN A 54 5.34 -6.37 3.08
C ASN A 54 3.87 -5.94 3.17
N TRP A 55 2.94 -6.76 2.67
CA TRP A 55 1.53 -6.66 3.02
C TRP A 55 1.25 -7.33 4.37
N GLY A 56 0.44 -6.69 5.21
CA GLY A 56 0.06 -7.22 6.52
C GLY A 56 -0.64 -6.20 7.40
N PHE A 57 -0.89 -6.59 8.65
CA PHE A 57 -1.52 -5.74 9.66
C PHE A 57 -0.45 -5.25 10.65
N PRO A 58 -0.24 -3.91 10.80
CA PRO A 58 0.67 -3.36 11.80
C PRO A 58 0.34 -3.80 13.23
N SER A 59 -0.95 -4.06 13.49
CA SER A 59 -1.47 -4.63 14.73
C SER A 59 -2.58 -5.63 14.40
N MET A 60 -2.25 -6.91 14.34
CA MET A 60 -3.21 -7.98 14.02
C MET A 60 -4.09 -8.32 15.25
N LEU A 61 -3.46 -8.48 16.41
CA LEU A 61 -4.10 -8.77 17.70
C LEU A 61 -3.30 -8.08 18.82
N PRO A 62 -3.96 -7.51 19.84
CA PRO A 62 -3.26 -6.98 21.01
C PRO A 62 -2.41 -8.07 21.68
N LEU A 63 -1.16 -7.75 22.00
CA LEU A 63 -0.25 -8.69 22.68
C LEU A 63 -0.85 -9.21 24.00
N THR A 64 -1.56 -8.35 24.73
CA THR A 64 -2.28 -8.72 25.97
C THR A 64 -3.30 -9.82 25.75
N LYS A 65 -4.02 -9.79 24.62
CA LYS A 65 -5.01 -10.81 24.24
C LYS A 65 -4.33 -12.11 23.78
N LEU A 66 -3.19 -11.99 23.08
CA LEU A 66 -2.44 -13.14 22.61
C LEU A 66 -1.80 -13.93 23.76
N LEU A 67 -1.32 -13.24 24.80
CA LEU A 67 -0.68 -13.83 25.98
C LEU A 67 -1.69 -14.30 27.05
N ASN A 68 -2.94 -13.86 26.99
CA ASN A 68 -3.96 -14.26 27.95
C ASN A 68 -4.33 -15.73 27.75
N ILE A 69 -3.97 -16.56 28.72
CA ILE A 69 -4.23 -18.01 28.70
C ILE A 69 -5.73 -18.32 28.52
N LYS A 70 -6.62 -17.46 29.03
CA LYS A 70 -8.07 -17.66 28.89
C LYS A 70 -8.58 -17.49 27.46
N ASP A 71 -7.88 -16.72 26.64
CA ASP A 71 -8.27 -16.45 25.25
C ASP A 71 -7.82 -17.58 24.29
N GLY A 72 -6.95 -18.49 24.74
CA GLY A 72 -6.62 -19.73 24.04
C GLY A 72 -5.72 -19.61 22.81
N PHE A 73 -5.17 -18.43 22.52
CA PHE A 73 -4.27 -18.20 21.37
C PHE A 73 -2.85 -18.75 21.59
N LEU A 74 -2.36 -18.69 22.83
CA LEU A 74 -1.07 -19.23 23.23
C LEU A 74 -1.29 -20.56 23.96
N VAL A 75 -0.83 -21.65 23.35
CA VAL A 75 -0.97 -23.01 23.92
C VAL A 75 0.41 -23.63 24.00
N ASN A 76 0.82 -24.08 25.18
CA ASN A 76 2.16 -24.66 25.43
C ASN A 76 3.32 -23.76 24.97
N GLY A 77 3.15 -22.44 25.08
CA GLY A 77 4.16 -21.48 24.61
C GLY A 77 4.23 -21.34 23.09
N GLU A 78 3.31 -21.94 22.34
CA GLU A 78 3.25 -21.88 20.88
C GLU A 78 2.05 -21.06 20.39
N VAL A 79 2.27 -20.29 19.31
CA VAL A 79 1.22 -19.57 18.59
C VAL A 79 1.19 -20.11 17.17
N LYS A 80 0.00 -20.51 16.71
CA LYS A 80 -0.21 -21.02 15.35
C LYS A 80 -0.92 -19.97 14.50
N ILE A 81 -0.25 -19.57 13.43
CA ILE A 81 -0.77 -18.65 12.43
C ILE A 81 -1.22 -19.48 11.22
N VAL A 82 -2.43 -19.21 10.73
CA VAL A 82 -2.98 -19.84 9.54
C VAL A 82 -3.29 -18.74 8.54
N VAL A 83 -2.75 -18.88 7.33
CA VAL A 83 -2.97 -17.92 6.23
C VAL A 83 -3.44 -18.67 5.01
N GLU A 84 -4.39 -18.08 4.31
CA GLU A 84 -4.82 -18.54 2.99
C GLU A 84 -4.37 -17.50 1.97
N VAL A 85 -3.63 -17.96 0.97
CA VAL A 85 -3.07 -17.10 -0.07
C VAL A 85 -3.73 -17.49 -1.38
N GLY A 86 -4.50 -16.56 -1.94
CA GLY A 86 -5.08 -16.63 -3.28
C GLY A 86 -4.25 -15.80 -4.25
N VAL A 87 -3.78 -16.40 -5.34
CA VAL A 87 -3.08 -15.72 -6.44
C VAL A 87 -3.86 -15.96 -7.73
N LEU A 88 -4.27 -14.87 -8.38
CA LEU A 88 -4.85 -14.91 -9.72
C LEU A 88 -3.71 -14.81 -10.74
N GLU A 89 -3.57 -15.84 -11.59
CA GLU A 89 -2.68 -15.82 -12.74
C GLU A 89 -3.28 -14.91 -13.80
N VAL A 90 -2.83 -13.65 -13.82
CA VAL A 90 -3.10 -12.76 -14.94
C VAL A 90 -2.24 -13.25 -16.11
N VAL A 91 -2.87 -13.84 -17.12
CA VAL A 91 -2.18 -14.35 -18.32
C VAL A 91 -1.63 -13.18 -19.13
N GLY A 92 -0.47 -12.68 -18.74
CA GLY A 92 0.56 -12.29 -19.69
C GLY A 92 1.42 -13.53 -19.91
N LYS A 93 1.46 -14.09 -21.11
CA LYS A 93 2.37 -15.19 -21.45
C LYS A 93 3.80 -14.78 -21.08
N SER A 94 4.31 -15.31 -19.97
CA SER A 94 5.73 -15.28 -19.62
C SER A 94 6.18 -16.72 -19.45
N ASP A 95 6.12 -17.46 -20.55
CA ASP A 95 6.87 -18.70 -20.68
C ASP A 95 8.35 -18.30 -20.83
N VAL A 96 9.14 -18.30 -19.75
CA VAL A 96 10.52 -18.82 -19.69
C VAL A 96 10.95 -18.93 -18.21
N LEU A 97 10.78 -20.14 -17.65
CA LEU A 97 11.69 -20.67 -16.63
C LEU A 97 12.75 -21.51 -17.35
N VAL A 98 13.79 -20.83 -17.85
CA VAL A 98 15.10 -21.42 -18.11
C VAL A 98 16.09 -20.44 -17.51
N GLU A 99 17.00 -20.93 -16.68
CA GLU A 99 18.17 -20.19 -16.19
C GLU A 99 19.11 -19.84 -17.36
N THR A 100 18.68 -18.87 -18.14
CA THR A 100 19.44 -18.10 -19.13
C THR A 100 19.24 -16.63 -18.75
N PRO A 101 20.25 -15.76 -18.87
CA PRO A 101 20.20 -14.39 -18.35
C PRO A 101 19.05 -13.64 -19.03
N LEU A 102 17.89 -13.59 -18.37
CA LEU A 102 16.70 -12.92 -18.84
C LEU A 102 16.93 -11.43 -18.65
N VAL A 103 17.42 -10.80 -19.71
CA VAL A 103 17.22 -9.38 -19.94
C VAL A 103 15.71 -9.20 -20.16
N ASN A 104 14.93 -9.06 -19.08
CA ASN A 104 13.81 -8.14 -19.18
C ASN A 104 14.47 -6.82 -19.51
N GLU A 105 14.34 -6.33 -20.74
CA GLU A 105 14.93 -5.07 -21.17
C GLU A 105 14.24 -3.93 -20.42
N THR A 106 14.64 -3.73 -19.16
CA THR A 106 14.41 -2.51 -18.43
C THR A 106 15.27 -1.46 -19.09
N ILE A 107 14.65 -0.36 -19.48
CA ILE A 107 15.36 0.76 -20.08
C ILE A 107 15.88 1.61 -18.92
N ASP A 108 17.18 1.90 -18.92
CA ASP A 108 17.76 2.86 -17.98
C ASP A 108 17.44 4.28 -18.45
N LEU A 109 16.65 5.00 -17.65
CA LEU A 109 16.35 6.41 -17.86
C LEU A 109 16.89 7.19 -16.68
N ASN A 110 17.96 7.96 -16.89
CA ASN A 110 18.60 8.79 -15.85
C ASN A 110 18.98 8.01 -14.57
N GLY A 111 19.45 6.77 -14.73
CA GLY A 111 19.82 5.87 -13.63
C GLY A 111 18.63 5.17 -12.97
N PHE A 112 17.44 5.20 -13.57
CA PHE A 112 16.27 4.45 -13.12
C PHE A 112 15.97 3.32 -14.10
N GLN A 113 15.83 2.10 -13.59
CA GLN A 113 15.38 0.98 -14.40
C GLN A 113 13.86 1.01 -14.53
N VAL A 114 13.37 1.12 -15.77
CA VAL A 114 11.95 1.29 -16.07
C VAL A 114 11.48 0.28 -17.11
N LEU A 115 10.21 -0.16 -17.01
CA LEU A 115 9.62 -1.00 -18.03
C LEU A 115 9.32 -0.20 -19.31
N PRO A 116 9.38 -0.82 -20.51
CA PRO A 116 9.06 -0.13 -21.77
C PRO A 116 7.70 0.58 -21.77
N SER A 117 6.68 0.01 -21.11
CA SER A 117 5.35 0.59 -20.98
C SER A 117 5.29 1.88 -20.16
N GLN A 118 6.32 2.15 -19.34
CA GLN A 118 6.38 3.31 -18.45
C GLN A 118 7.29 4.42 -19.00
N VAL A 119 8.04 4.15 -20.08
CA VAL A 119 9.05 5.08 -20.63
C VAL A 119 8.46 6.43 -20.98
N GLU A 120 7.30 6.46 -21.64
CA GLU A 120 6.65 7.70 -22.03
C GLU A 120 6.26 8.54 -20.80
N SER A 121 5.65 7.92 -19.78
CA SER A 121 5.28 8.62 -18.54
C SER A 121 6.50 9.17 -17.81
N VAL A 122 7.59 8.42 -17.77
CA VAL A 122 8.84 8.85 -17.14
C VAL A 122 9.49 9.98 -17.93
N ASN A 123 9.58 9.89 -19.26
CA ASN A 123 10.12 10.95 -20.09
C ASN A 123 9.31 12.24 -19.93
N ASN A 124 7.98 12.15 -20.03
CA ASN A 124 7.10 13.30 -19.84
C ASN A 124 7.28 13.93 -18.45
N LEU A 125 7.50 13.11 -17.41
CA LEU A 125 7.76 13.60 -16.06
C LEU A 125 9.06 14.42 -15.98
N PHE A 126 10.15 13.90 -16.54
CA PHE A 126 11.45 14.59 -16.54
C PHE A 126 11.51 15.77 -17.51
N GLU A 127 10.75 15.76 -18.60
CA GLU A 127 10.63 16.92 -19.51
C GLU A 127 9.90 18.08 -18.83
N ASN A 128 8.79 17.80 -18.14
CA ASN A 128 8.03 18.81 -17.42
C ASN A 128 8.75 19.28 -16.14
N HIS A 129 9.54 18.41 -15.52
CA HIS A 129 10.26 18.70 -14.27
C HIS A 129 11.72 18.19 -14.32
N PRO A 130 12.62 18.87 -15.04
CA PRO A 130 13.99 18.38 -15.27
C PRO A 130 14.82 18.21 -14.00
N ASP A 131 14.57 19.01 -12.97
CA ASP A 131 15.32 18.98 -11.73
C ASP A 131 14.66 18.12 -10.64
N ILE A 132 13.59 17.38 -10.96
CA ILE A 132 12.80 16.59 -10.01
C ILE A 132 13.63 15.61 -9.19
N ALA A 133 14.64 14.99 -9.79
CA ALA A 133 15.54 14.05 -9.12
C ALA A 133 16.96 14.63 -8.86
N SER A 134 17.13 15.95 -8.96
CA SER A 134 18.46 16.58 -8.88
C SER A 134 19.18 16.41 -7.52
N LYS A 135 18.43 16.18 -6.44
CA LYS A 135 18.96 15.90 -5.09
C LYS A 135 18.73 14.45 -4.65
N PHE A 136 18.29 13.59 -5.57
CA PHE A 136 17.96 12.21 -5.27
C PHE A 136 19.22 11.40 -4.92
N CYS A 137 19.23 10.76 -3.75
CA CYS A 137 20.45 10.28 -3.12
C CYS A 137 20.57 8.74 -2.99
N LEU A 138 19.63 7.97 -3.55
CA LEU A 138 19.64 6.51 -3.42
C LEU A 138 20.49 5.84 -4.50
N GLU A 139 21.45 5.02 -4.08
CA GLU A 139 22.34 4.25 -4.96
C GLU A 139 21.77 2.88 -5.33
N ASN A 140 20.92 2.29 -4.49
CA ASN A 140 20.37 0.96 -4.71
C ASN A 140 19.33 0.97 -5.86
N PRO A 141 19.58 0.27 -6.99
CA PRO A 141 18.72 0.33 -8.17
C PRO A 141 17.26 -0.08 -7.91
N LEU A 142 17.03 -1.09 -7.06
CA LEU A 142 15.68 -1.55 -6.71
C LEU A 142 14.90 -0.47 -5.95
N LEU A 143 15.58 0.23 -5.04
CA LEU A 143 14.97 1.35 -4.33
C LEU A 143 14.67 2.49 -5.30
N ARG A 144 15.61 2.82 -6.21
CA ARG A 144 15.38 3.86 -7.23
C ARG A 144 14.10 3.61 -8.03
N THR A 145 13.92 2.38 -8.53
CA THR A 145 12.71 1.98 -9.26
C THR A 145 11.46 2.04 -8.38
N THR A 146 11.53 1.62 -7.11
CA THR A 146 10.39 1.70 -6.18
C THR A 146 9.94 3.14 -5.93
N TYR A 147 10.88 4.05 -5.73
CA TYR A 147 10.60 5.47 -5.53
C TYR A 147 10.05 6.10 -6.81
N LEU A 148 10.58 5.76 -7.99
CA LEU A 148 10.04 6.23 -9.26
C LEU A 148 8.59 5.76 -9.49
N ASN A 149 8.30 4.48 -9.24
CA ASN A 149 6.95 3.94 -9.37
C ASN A 149 5.97 4.62 -8.39
N SER A 150 6.44 4.94 -7.19
CA SER A 150 5.65 5.66 -6.19
C SER A 150 5.36 7.11 -6.64
N LEU A 151 6.33 7.76 -7.29
CA LEU A 151 6.17 9.08 -7.89
C LEU A 151 5.17 9.05 -9.06
N LEU A 152 5.28 8.06 -9.96
CA LEU A 152 4.33 7.88 -11.06
C LEU A 152 2.90 7.65 -10.54
N CYS A 153 2.74 6.79 -9.54
CA CYS A 153 1.43 6.55 -8.91
C CYS A 153 0.84 7.84 -8.32
N LEU A 154 1.66 8.66 -7.65
CA LEU A 154 1.21 9.96 -7.13
C LEU A 154 0.76 10.90 -8.25
N THR A 155 1.48 10.95 -9.37
CA THR A 155 1.09 11.78 -10.53
C THR A 155 -0.21 11.29 -11.17
N GLU A 156 -0.46 9.98 -11.17
CA GLU A 156 -1.68 9.37 -11.68
C GLU A 156 -2.88 9.69 -10.77
N ILE A 157 -2.73 9.52 -9.46
CA ILE A 157 -3.76 9.90 -8.46
C ILE A 157 -4.17 11.36 -8.65
N LEU A 158 -3.19 12.26 -8.80
CA LEU A 158 -3.43 13.69 -8.98
C LEU A 158 -3.92 14.08 -10.38
N SER A 159 -3.99 13.11 -11.30
CA SER A 159 -4.61 13.27 -12.60
C SER A 159 -6.07 12.79 -12.62
N GLN A 160 -6.52 12.10 -11.56
CA GLN A 160 -7.91 11.70 -11.40
C GLN A 160 -8.79 12.88 -10.99
N SER A 161 -10.10 12.75 -11.26
CA SER A 161 -11.11 13.72 -10.84
C SER A 161 -11.20 13.76 -9.31
N PRO A 162 -11.26 14.94 -8.66
CA PRO A 162 -11.31 15.05 -7.21
C PRO A 162 -12.45 14.24 -6.58
N GLU A 163 -13.60 14.12 -7.23
CA GLU A 163 -14.77 13.39 -6.70
C GLU A 163 -14.52 11.89 -6.54
N LYS A 164 -13.61 11.33 -7.33
CA LYS A 164 -13.23 9.91 -7.27
C LYS A 164 -12.27 9.60 -6.12
N LEU A 165 -11.63 10.63 -5.56
CA LEU A 165 -10.63 10.45 -4.51
C LEU A 165 -11.32 10.28 -3.15
N SER A 166 -10.95 9.20 -2.46
CA SER A 166 -11.32 8.99 -1.07
C SER A 166 -10.37 9.72 -0.12
N SER A 167 -10.80 9.87 1.14
CA SER A 167 -9.91 10.38 2.20
C SER A 167 -8.69 9.49 2.43
N VAL A 168 -8.83 8.18 2.19
CA VAL A 168 -7.74 7.20 2.27
C VAL A 168 -6.73 7.42 1.14
N ASP A 169 -7.20 7.66 -0.09
CA ASP A 169 -6.31 7.93 -1.23
C ASP A 169 -5.51 9.21 -1.03
N LEU A 170 -6.16 10.28 -0.56
CA LEU A 170 -5.49 11.54 -0.24
C LEU A 170 -4.48 11.34 0.91
N GLY A 171 -4.83 10.62 1.96
CA GLY A 171 -3.91 10.30 3.07
C GLY A 171 -2.67 9.53 2.60
N ASN A 172 -2.87 8.52 1.75
CA ASN A 172 -1.78 7.74 1.16
C ASN A 172 -0.90 8.58 0.23
N ALA A 173 -1.50 9.49 -0.54
CA ALA A 173 -0.79 10.42 -1.42
C ALA A 173 0.13 11.36 -0.60
N TYR A 174 -0.37 11.93 0.51
CA TYR A 174 0.44 12.75 1.41
C TYR A 174 1.60 11.96 2.04
N CYS A 175 1.34 10.73 2.48
CA CYS A 175 2.39 9.86 3.04
C CYS A 175 3.48 9.53 2.00
N THR A 176 3.07 9.27 0.76
CA THR A 176 3.96 8.98 -0.37
C THR A 176 4.80 10.20 -0.71
N LEU A 177 4.18 11.37 -0.87
CA LEU A 177 4.85 12.65 -1.13
C LEU A 177 5.94 12.92 -0.07
N SER A 178 5.62 12.79 1.23
CA SER A 178 6.60 12.97 2.31
C SER A 178 7.80 12.03 2.19
N SER A 179 7.56 10.77 1.82
CA SER A 179 8.61 9.76 1.66
C SER A 179 9.51 10.07 0.47
N LEU A 180 8.94 10.50 -0.67
CA LEU A 180 9.69 10.88 -1.86
C LEU A 180 10.53 12.15 -1.62
N THR A 181 9.99 13.16 -0.95
CA THR A 181 10.72 14.39 -0.60
C THR A 181 11.92 14.08 0.31
N LYS A 182 11.76 13.19 1.29
CA LYS A 182 12.87 12.72 2.15
C LYS A 182 13.97 11.99 1.37
N ALA A 183 13.60 11.30 0.29
CA ALA A 183 14.58 10.67 -0.60
C ALA A 183 15.29 11.65 -1.54
N GLY A 184 14.94 12.94 -1.50
CA GLY A 184 15.60 14.01 -2.23
C GLY A 184 14.94 14.38 -3.56
N PHE A 185 13.71 13.92 -3.82
CA PHE A 185 12.93 14.47 -4.94
C PHE A 185 12.46 15.89 -4.64
N LYS A 186 12.51 16.77 -5.64
CA LYS A 186 11.94 18.12 -5.58
C LYS A 186 10.50 18.10 -6.08
N LEU A 187 9.56 18.14 -5.13
CA LEU A 187 8.14 17.87 -5.40
C LEU A 187 7.22 19.03 -5.00
N ASP A 188 7.74 20.26 -4.91
CA ASP A 188 6.97 21.45 -4.48
C ASP A 188 5.69 21.64 -5.32
N TRP A 189 5.77 21.36 -6.62
CA TRP A 189 4.62 21.44 -7.53
C TRP A 189 3.55 20.38 -7.23
N LEU A 190 3.96 19.16 -6.85
CA LEU A 190 3.06 18.08 -6.47
C LEU A 190 2.42 18.33 -5.11
N GLU A 191 3.19 18.89 -4.17
CA GLU A 191 2.66 19.30 -2.86
C GLU A 191 1.55 20.34 -3.02
N LYS A 192 1.81 21.38 -3.82
CA LYS A 192 0.81 22.41 -4.12
C LYS A 192 -0.43 21.80 -4.78
N LYS A 193 -0.24 20.97 -5.81
CA LYS A 193 -1.34 20.33 -6.53
C LYS A 193 -2.18 19.41 -5.64
N LEU A 194 -1.53 18.61 -4.79
CA LEU A 194 -2.22 17.72 -3.85
C LEU A 194 -3.03 18.51 -2.81
N LYS A 195 -2.52 19.66 -2.36
CA LYS A 195 -3.26 20.57 -1.50
C LYS A 195 -4.52 21.10 -2.19
N GLU A 196 -4.40 21.59 -3.42
CA GLU A 196 -5.52 22.13 -4.19
C GLU A 196 -6.61 21.06 -4.44
N VAL A 197 -6.21 19.85 -4.81
CA VAL A 197 -7.13 18.72 -5.00
C VAL A 197 -7.82 18.34 -3.69
N GLY A 198 -7.08 18.30 -2.57
CA GLY A 198 -7.63 18.02 -1.25
C GLY A 198 -8.65 19.07 -0.80
N ASP A 199 -8.32 20.35 -0.93
CA ASP A 199 -9.21 21.47 -0.61
C ASP A 199 -10.50 21.41 -1.46
N THR A 200 -10.35 21.13 -2.76
CA THR A 200 -11.49 20.95 -3.68
C THR A 200 -12.40 19.81 -3.23
N ARG A 201 -11.82 18.68 -2.81
CA ARG A 201 -12.60 17.52 -2.36
C ARG A 201 -13.39 17.82 -1.08
N VAL A 202 -12.80 18.59 -0.16
CA VAL A 202 -13.49 19.02 1.07
C VAL A 202 -14.68 19.93 0.73
N GLN A 203 -14.49 20.93 -0.12
CA GLN A 203 -15.57 21.83 -0.54
C GLN A 203 -16.74 21.08 -1.19
N GLN A 204 -16.45 20.06 -2.02
CA GLN A 204 -17.48 19.23 -2.62
C GLN A 204 -18.29 18.46 -1.57
N LEU A 205 -17.62 17.87 -0.57
CA LEU A 205 -18.30 17.15 0.51
C LEU A 205 -19.15 18.07 1.39
N GLU A 206 -18.69 19.29 1.65
CA GLU A 206 -19.47 20.30 2.38
C GLU A 206 -20.74 20.68 1.62
N GLN A 207 -20.65 20.84 0.30
CA GLN A 207 -21.79 21.12 -0.56
C GLN A 207 -22.76 19.93 -0.61
N ASP A 208 -22.27 18.70 -0.82
CA ASP A 208 -23.09 17.50 -0.84
C ASP A 208 -23.84 17.32 0.50
N LEU A 209 -23.19 17.62 1.62
CA LEU A 209 -23.79 17.56 2.95
C LEU A 209 -24.85 18.65 3.16
N LYS A 210 -24.65 19.84 2.59
CA LYS A 210 -25.65 20.92 2.60
C LYS A 210 -26.89 20.52 1.79
N ASP A 211 -26.70 20.03 0.57
CA ASP A 211 -27.80 19.59 -0.30
C ASP A 211 -28.59 18.44 0.33
N LEU A 212 -27.89 17.50 0.99
CA LEU A 212 -28.52 16.42 1.73
C LEU A 212 -29.39 16.94 2.89
N LYS A 213 -28.89 17.91 3.66
CA LYS A 213 -29.66 18.51 4.77
C LYS A 213 -30.90 19.23 4.27
N GLU A 214 -30.80 19.99 3.18
CA GLU A 214 -31.95 20.66 2.56
C GLU A 214 -32.99 19.65 2.08
N LYS A 215 -32.55 18.52 1.50
CA LYS A 215 -33.44 17.43 1.09
C LYS A 215 -34.22 16.80 2.25
N PHE A 216 -33.59 16.62 3.42
CA PHE A 216 -34.26 16.07 4.60
C PHE A 216 -35.14 17.10 5.34
N MET A 217 -34.83 18.40 5.24
CA MET A 217 -35.65 19.48 5.80
C MET A 217 -36.92 19.78 4.98
N LEU A 218 -37.01 19.25 3.76
CA LEU A 218 -38.19 19.37 2.87
C LEU A 218 -39.11 18.15 2.93
N ASP A 219 -38.88 17.20 3.85
CA ASP A 219 -39.77 16.06 4.04
C ASP A 219 -40.93 16.46 4.99
N PRO A 220 -42.16 16.66 4.48
CA PRO A 220 -43.27 17.20 5.27
C PRO A 220 -43.72 16.27 6.42
N ASP A 221 -43.28 15.01 6.42
CA ASP A 221 -43.58 14.01 7.46
C ASP A 221 -42.63 14.05 8.67
N TYR A 222 -41.63 14.96 8.70
CA TYR A 222 -40.65 15.00 9.81
C TYR A 222 -41.23 15.62 11.10
N GLU A 223 -42.15 16.58 11.01
CA GLU A 223 -42.82 17.14 12.21
C GLU A 223 -43.98 16.25 12.72
N ASP A 224 -44.63 15.47 11.86
CA ASP A 224 -45.81 14.67 12.24
C ASP A 224 -45.45 13.40 13.05
N ASN A 225 -44.18 12.98 12.99
CA ASN A 225 -43.68 11.83 13.76
C ASN A 225 -43.15 12.19 15.15
N LEU A 226 -42.87 13.47 15.43
CA LEU A 226 -42.45 13.95 16.77
C LEU A 226 -43.64 14.32 17.67
N SER A 227 -44.80 14.64 17.09
CA SER A 227 -46.03 14.97 17.82
C SER A 227 -46.80 13.73 18.32
N ARG A 228 -46.34 12.52 17.96
CA ARG A 228 -47.02 11.25 18.24
C ARG A 228 -46.44 10.46 19.43
N PHE A 229 -45.52 11.04 20.19
CA PHE A 229 -45.00 10.53 21.46
C PHE A 229 -45.33 11.46 22.64
#